data_AF-A0A8S3HLJ5-F1
#
_entry.id   AF-A0A8S3HLJ5-F1
#
_cell.length_a   1.000
_cell.length_b   1.000
_cell.length_c   1.000
_cell.angle_alpha   90.00
_cell.angle_beta   90.00
_cell.angle_gamma   90.00
#
_symmetry.space_group_name_H-M   'P 1'
#
loop_
_entity.id
_entity.type
_entity.pdbx_description
1 polymer ?
#
loop_
_entity_poly.entity_id
_entity_poly.type
_entity_poly.pdbx_seq_one_letter_code
_entity_poly.pdbx_strand_id
1 'polypeptide(L)'
;MSKHSRLIIDISSVTQIIFQNNIFDQNDLSTSIDFIISRTDTILFEPYSFSSLNINSNQVVSFHFELISHIHLKQYSFTSLQLHSSSSFRFYTLFLTRLTMDSYAFQNMSLDTNSVFNFTIQTLATCLCFQSHTFEHTHQIHESRNIRILFTLNNLRGLSFFTNAFSNLSLNHTENQLTILSDNPINDPNPIINFEKESFPSINSGLILLNFSSTTVVKFEQNSLQNNYLTYKIYLKDITLVDLSLLNFNLLKTKMNIHFDYVFYVKTNYKI
;
A
#
# COMPACT_ATOMS: atom_id res chain seq x y z
N MET A 1 32.37 2.76 13.91
CA MET A 1 31.22 1.90 14.26
C MET A 1 30.13 2.80 14.81
N SER A 2 29.10 3.14 14.03
CA SER A 2 27.96 3.92 14.51
C SER A 2 27.14 3.05 15.46
N LYS A 3 26.91 3.51 16.68
CA LYS A 3 25.93 2.89 17.58
C LYS A 3 24.57 3.06 16.92
N HIS A 4 24.00 1.97 16.40
CA HIS A 4 22.58 1.95 16.02
C HIS A 4 21.76 2.01 17.30
N SER A 5 21.25 3.18 17.63
CA SER A 5 20.24 3.35 18.67
C SER A 5 18.87 3.00 18.12
N ARG A 6 18.03 2.42 18.97
CA ARG A 6 16.66 2.02 18.69
C ARG A 6 15.78 2.50 19.83
N LEU A 7 14.73 3.25 19.53
CA LEU A 7 13.68 3.62 20.48
C LEU A 7 12.52 2.63 20.33
N ILE A 8 12.04 2.09 21.45
CA ILE A 8 10.89 1.20 21.48
C ILE A 8 9.82 1.83 22.36
N ILE A 9 8.61 1.97 21.81
CA ILE A 9 7.42 2.44 22.51
C ILE A 9 6.46 1.25 22.58
N ASP A 10 6.30 0.67 23.76
CA ASP A 10 5.48 -0.51 24.00
C ASP A 10 4.24 -0.14 24.82
N ILE A 11 3.06 -0.38 24.27
CA ILE A 11 1.76 -0.09 24.89
C ILE A 11 0.87 -1.32 24.74
N SER A 12 0.22 -1.76 25.81
CA SER A 12 -0.70 -2.89 25.73
C SER A 12 -1.93 -2.74 26.60
N SER A 13 -3.02 -3.41 26.19
CA SER A 13 -4.25 -3.56 27.00
C SER A 13 -4.93 -2.23 27.36
N VAL A 14 -4.89 -1.27 26.42
CA VAL A 14 -5.60 0.02 26.55
C VAL A 14 -6.76 0.07 25.57
N THR A 15 -7.87 0.70 25.96
CA THR A 15 -9.04 0.83 25.09
C THR A 15 -8.75 1.65 23.83
N GLN A 16 -8.02 2.76 23.97
CA GLN A 16 -7.79 3.67 22.87
C GLN A 16 -6.40 4.29 22.94
N ILE A 17 -5.79 4.45 21.77
CA ILE A 17 -4.57 5.24 21.58
C ILE A 17 -4.87 6.30 20.53
N ILE A 18 -4.48 7.54 20.83
CA ILE A 18 -4.65 8.68 19.94
C ILE A 18 -3.27 9.28 19.71
N PHE A 19 -2.78 9.16 18.48
CA PHE A 19 -1.63 9.90 18.01
C PHE A 19 -2.13 11.28 17.58
N GLN A 20 -1.73 12.31 18.33
CA GLN A 20 -2.16 13.70 18.15
C GLN A 20 -0.97 14.64 18.30
N ASN A 21 -1.07 15.80 17.67
CA ASN A 21 0.05 16.72 17.45
C ASN A 21 1.19 16.04 16.67
N ASN A 22 2.04 16.83 16.03
CA ASN A 22 3.17 16.25 15.33
C ASN A 22 4.10 15.56 16.35
N ILE A 23 4.24 14.24 16.25
CA ILE A 23 4.96 13.43 17.26
C ILE A 23 6.48 13.59 17.14
N PHE A 24 6.97 13.94 15.94
CA PHE A 24 8.39 14.12 15.66
C PHE A 24 8.64 15.42 14.91
N ASP A 25 9.58 16.23 15.40
CA ASP A 25 10.11 17.35 14.65
C ASP A 25 11.05 16.86 13.53
N GLN A 26 11.26 17.69 12.50
CA GLN A 26 11.96 17.32 11.24
C GLN A 26 13.39 16.77 11.42
N ASN A 27 13.99 16.91 12.60
CA ASN A 27 15.35 16.47 12.93
C ASN A 27 15.42 15.46 14.10
N ASP A 28 14.29 14.99 14.64
CA ASP A 28 14.29 14.18 15.86
C ASP A 28 14.80 12.75 15.64
N LEU A 29 14.73 12.26 14.40
CA LEU A 29 15.08 10.89 14.07
C LEU A 29 16.58 10.74 13.81
N SER A 30 17.35 10.52 14.87
CA SER A 30 18.72 9.99 14.77
C SER A 30 18.79 8.46 14.96
N THR A 31 17.66 7.83 15.24
CA THR A 31 17.57 6.42 15.69
C THR A 31 16.38 5.72 15.04
N SER A 32 16.43 4.40 14.88
CA SER A 32 15.26 3.63 14.44
C SER A 32 14.19 3.59 15.54
N ILE A 33 12.91 3.59 15.17
CA ILE A 33 11.78 3.62 16.10
C ILE A 33 10.87 2.43 15.85
N ASP A 34 10.43 1.76 16.91
CA ASP A 34 9.37 0.77 16.85
C ASP A 34 8.27 1.08 17.85
N PHE A 35 7.06 1.29 17.34
CA PHE A 35 5.82 1.30 18.11
C PHE A 35 5.30 -0.14 18.16
N ILE A 36 5.20 -0.71 19.35
CA ILE A 36 4.65 -2.03 19.60
C ILE A 36 3.38 -1.83 20.41
N ILE A 37 2.22 -1.99 19.77
CA ILE A 37 0.92 -1.76 20.40
C ILE A 37 0.11 -3.04 20.32
N SER A 38 -0.42 -3.51 21.45
CA SER A 38 -1.21 -4.74 21.48
C SER A 38 -2.48 -4.67 22.32
N ARG A 39 -3.48 -5.47 21.95
CA ARG A 39 -4.75 -5.63 22.69
C ARG A 39 -5.42 -4.29 22.93
N THR A 40 -5.65 -3.55 21.86
CA THR A 40 -6.24 -2.21 21.91
C THR A 40 -7.44 -2.15 21.00
N ASP A 41 -8.54 -1.57 21.47
CA ASP A 41 -9.76 -1.55 20.67
C ASP A 41 -9.58 -0.61 19.49
N THR A 42 -9.11 0.61 19.73
CA THR A 42 -9.00 1.62 18.66
C THR A 42 -7.67 2.37 18.68
N ILE A 43 -7.02 2.48 17.53
CA ILE A 43 -5.90 3.39 17.30
C ILE A 43 -6.34 4.48 16.32
N LEU A 44 -6.26 5.73 16.76
CA LEU A 44 -6.57 6.91 15.96
C LEU A 44 -5.29 7.67 15.63
N PHE A 45 -5.08 7.92 14.35
CA PHE A 45 -4.07 8.85 13.87
C PHE A 45 -4.77 10.14 13.48
N GLU A 46 -4.70 11.14 14.35
CA GLU A 46 -5.28 12.46 14.08
C GLU A 46 -4.55 13.15 12.92
N PRO A 47 -5.18 14.13 12.26
CA PRO A 47 -4.52 14.92 11.23
C PRO A 47 -3.19 15.49 11.72
N TYR A 48 -2.15 15.39 10.88
CA TYR A 48 -0.80 15.86 11.16
C TYR A 48 -0.07 15.17 12.33
N SER A 49 -0.53 14.00 12.79
CA SER A 49 0.13 13.24 13.85
C SER A 49 1.58 12.82 13.51
N PHE A 50 1.86 12.55 12.24
CA PHE A 50 3.19 12.25 11.71
C PHE A 50 3.49 13.13 10.48
N SER A 51 3.18 14.42 10.57
CA SER A 51 3.43 15.36 9.47
C SER A 51 4.91 15.61 9.25
N SER A 52 5.35 15.62 7.99
CA SER A 52 6.76 15.85 7.61
C SER A 52 7.73 14.86 8.28
N LEU A 53 7.27 13.64 8.59
CA LEU A 53 8.10 12.61 9.18
C LEU A 53 9.27 12.29 8.24
N ASN A 54 10.49 12.50 8.73
CA ASN A 54 11.70 12.35 7.94
C ASN A 54 12.52 11.13 8.40
N ILE A 55 12.44 10.03 7.65
CA ILE A 55 13.18 8.79 7.96
C ILE A 55 14.55 8.85 7.27
N ASN A 56 15.59 9.16 8.04
CA ASN A 56 16.95 9.32 7.52
C ASN A 56 17.54 8.00 7.00
N SER A 57 18.66 8.10 6.28
CA SER A 57 19.29 6.94 5.66
C SER A 57 19.63 5.85 6.68
N ASN A 58 19.35 4.60 6.32
CA ASN A 58 19.54 3.40 7.16
C ASN A 58 18.71 3.38 8.46
N GLN A 59 17.66 4.20 8.57
CA GLN A 59 16.72 4.16 9.68
C GLN A 59 15.45 3.40 9.30
N VAL A 60 14.81 2.87 10.33
CA VAL A 60 13.52 2.20 10.22
C VAL A 60 12.55 2.82 11.21
N VAL A 61 11.36 3.18 10.74
CA VAL A 61 10.22 3.46 11.60
C VAL A 61 9.20 2.35 11.38
N SER A 62 8.89 1.60 12.43
CA SER A 62 7.91 0.53 12.37
C SER A 62 6.76 0.72 13.35
N PHE A 63 5.57 0.37 12.89
CA PHE A 63 4.37 0.21 13.69
C PHE A 63 4.02 -1.28 13.69
N HIS A 64 4.01 -1.90 14.86
CA HIS A 64 3.65 -3.31 15.06
C HIS A 64 2.42 -3.36 15.95
N PHE A 65 1.32 -3.78 15.35
CA PHE A 65 0.01 -3.81 15.94
C PHE A 65 -0.48 -5.24 16.07
N GLU A 66 -0.88 -5.65 17.27
CA GLU A 66 -1.38 -7.00 17.52
C GLU A 66 -2.72 -6.97 18.25
N LEU A 67 -3.71 -7.71 17.75
CA LEU A 67 -5.04 -7.78 18.37
C LEU A 67 -5.68 -6.38 18.48
N ILE A 68 -5.70 -5.66 17.37
CA ILE A 68 -6.31 -4.32 17.29
C ILE A 68 -7.68 -4.42 16.64
N SER A 69 -8.74 -3.89 17.27
CA SER A 69 -10.07 -3.96 16.65
C SER A 69 -10.22 -2.99 15.48
N HIS A 70 -9.83 -1.72 15.66
CA HIS A 70 -9.97 -0.67 14.65
C HIS A 70 -8.73 0.23 14.57
N ILE A 71 -8.24 0.45 13.36
CA ILE A 71 -7.27 1.53 13.09
C ILE A 71 -7.92 2.55 12.15
N HIS A 72 -7.83 3.83 12.52
CA HIS A 72 -8.28 4.93 11.68
C HIS A 72 -7.12 5.88 11.38
N LEU A 73 -6.71 5.92 10.11
CA LEU A 73 -5.83 6.94 9.57
C LEU A 73 -6.68 8.10 9.07
N LYS A 74 -6.75 9.19 9.84
CA LYS A 74 -7.45 10.39 9.38
C LYS A 74 -6.66 11.11 8.30
N GLN A 75 -7.35 12.01 7.61
CA GLN A 75 -6.79 12.89 6.58
C GLN A 75 -5.50 13.57 7.08
N TYR A 76 -4.43 13.55 6.27
CA TYR A 76 -3.12 14.15 6.56
C TYR A 76 -2.35 13.56 7.75
N SER A 77 -2.73 12.39 8.27
CA SER A 77 -2.01 11.74 9.37
C SER A 77 -0.50 11.54 9.08
N PHE A 78 -0.14 11.18 7.85
CA PHE A 78 1.25 10.99 7.39
C PHE A 78 1.61 11.91 6.21
N THR A 79 1.08 13.14 6.18
CA THR A 79 1.40 14.09 5.11
C THR A 79 2.90 14.42 5.06
N SER A 80 3.46 14.50 3.86
CA SER A 80 4.86 14.80 3.58
C SER A 80 5.86 13.82 4.21
N LEU A 81 5.49 12.54 4.36
CA LEU A 81 6.40 11.47 4.77
C LEU A 81 7.58 11.35 3.79
N GLN A 82 8.82 11.38 4.30
CA GLN A 82 10.04 11.30 3.50
C GLN A 82 10.86 10.07 3.87
N LEU A 83 11.14 9.22 2.89
CA LEU A 83 12.03 8.06 3.03
C LEU A 83 13.33 8.32 2.26
N HIS A 84 14.42 8.60 2.98
CA HIS A 84 15.76 8.75 2.39
C HIS A 84 16.38 7.42 1.99
N SER A 85 17.55 7.48 1.36
CA SER A 85 18.22 6.29 0.85
C SER A 85 18.37 5.16 1.89
N SER A 86 17.96 3.95 1.51
CA SER A 86 18.03 2.75 2.36
C SER A 86 17.27 2.86 3.68
N SER A 87 16.27 3.74 3.76
CA SER A 87 15.34 3.83 4.89
C SER A 87 14.12 2.92 4.72
N SER A 88 13.39 2.67 5.81
CA SER A 88 12.16 1.86 5.75
C SER A 88 11.07 2.39 6.66
N PHE A 89 9.86 2.49 6.09
CA PHE A 89 8.61 2.62 6.83
C PHE A 89 7.89 1.28 6.84
N ARG A 90 7.49 0.81 8.02
CA ARG A 90 6.82 -0.48 8.19
C ARG A 90 5.55 -0.31 9.00
N PHE A 91 4.45 -0.78 8.47
CA PHE A 91 3.17 -0.84 9.15
C PHE A 91 2.70 -2.28 9.15
N TYR A 92 2.75 -2.92 10.31
CA TYR A 92 2.36 -4.31 10.51
C TYR A 92 1.17 -4.36 11.46
N THR A 93 0.11 -5.07 11.06
CA THR A 93 -1.04 -5.33 11.93
C THR A 93 -1.50 -6.77 11.83
N LEU A 94 -1.74 -7.37 12.99
CA LEU A 94 -2.23 -8.74 13.17
C LEU A 94 -3.60 -8.70 13.86
N PHE A 95 -4.59 -9.34 13.24
CA PHE A 95 -5.98 -9.48 13.72
C PHE A 95 -6.76 -8.16 13.77
N LEU A 96 -6.79 -7.45 12.63
CA LEU A 96 -7.56 -6.22 12.48
C LEU A 96 -9.02 -6.51 12.07
N THR A 97 -10.00 -5.95 12.79
CA THR A 97 -11.41 -6.02 12.37
C THR A 97 -11.70 -4.96 11.32
N ARG A 98 -11.24 -3.72 11.53
CA ARG A 98 -11.51 -2.60 10.63
C ARG A 98 -10.27 -1.75 10.41
N LEU A 99 -10.02 -1.39 9.15
CA LEU A 99 -9.13 -0.28 8.78
C LEU A 99 -9.97 0.79 8.11
N THR A 100 -9.85 2.03 8.57
CA THR A 100 -10.34 3.20 7.84
C THR A 100 -9.13 4.05 7.47
N MET A 101 -8.88 4.24 6.18
CA MET A 101 -7.93 5.25 5.70
C MET A 101 -8.71 6.34 4.98
N ASP A 102 -8.74 7.54 5.53
CA ASP A 102 -9.39 8.67 4.87
C ASP A 102 -8.59 9.09 3.62
N SER A 103 -9.22 9.91 2.78
CA SER A 103 -8.53 10.60 1.70
C SER A 103 -7.33 11.39 2.24
N TYR A 104 -6.25 11.48 1.47
CA TYR A 104 -5.03 12.22 1.77
C TYR A 104 -4.31 11.81 3.08
N ALA A 105 -4.56 10.60 3.60
CA ALA A 105 -3.82 10.09 4.75
C ALA A 105 -2.30 10.10 4.51
N PHE A 106 -1.86 9.78 3.28
CA PHE A 106 -0.48 9.84 2.81
C PHE A 106 -0.35 10.79 1.61
N GLN A 107 -0.43 12.10 1.86
CA GLN A 107 -0.21 13.12 0.83
C GLN A 107 1.28 13.49 0.72
N ASN A 108 1.77 13.77 -0.48
CA ASN A 108 3.11 14.30 -0.75
C ASN A 108 4.26 13.40 -0.24
N MET A 109 4.06 12.08 -0.22
CA MET A 109 5.11 11.15 0.19
C MET A 109 6.28 11.18 -0.81
N SER A 110 7.52 11.18 -0.31
CA SER A 110 8.74 11.12 -1.12
C SER A 110 9.55 9.85 -0.83
N LEU A 111 10.03 9.22 -1.90
CA LEU A 111 10.78 7.96 -1.84
C LEU A 111 12.13 8.11 -2.58
N ASP A 112 13.22 7.71 -1.92
CA ASP A 112 14.59 7.70 -2.45
C ASP A 112 15.11 6.28 -2.71
N THR A 113 16.31 6.16 -3.25
CA THR A 113 16.99 4.91 -3.63
C THR A 113 17.05 3.89 -2.50
N ASN A 114 16.68 2.63 -2.78
CA ASN A 114 16.60 1.52 -1.83
C ASN A 114 15.60 1.72 -0.67
N SER A 115 14.71 2.72 -0.74
CA SER A 115 13.68 2.90 0.28
C SER A 115 12.60 1.82 0.21
N VAL A 116 12.04 1.49 1.38
CA VAL A 116 10.98 0.49 1.50
C VAL A 116 9.79 1.08 2.26
N PHE A 117 8.64 1.18 1.59
CA PHE A 117 7.34 1.42 2.20
C PHE A 117 6.58 0.09 2.26
N ASN A 118 6.34 -0.43 3.46
CA ASN A 118 5.69 -1.73 3.65
C ASN A 118 4.45 -1.62 4.53
N PHE A 119 3.31 -2.04 3.99
CA PHE A 119 2.03 -2.14 4.66
C PHE A 119 1.60 -3.61 4.69
N THR A 120 1.64 -4.25 5.86
CA THR A 120 1.25 -5.65 6.06
C THR A 120 0.07 -5.72 7.02
N ILE A 121 -1.07 -6.20 6.54
CA ILE A 121 -2.32 -6.31 7.28
C ILE A 121 -2.77 -7.76 7.27
N GLN A 122 -3.03 -8.33 8.44
CA GLN A 122 -3.75 -9.58 8.58
C GLN A 122 -5.08 -9.31 9.29
N THR A 123 -6.18 -9.60 8.61
CA THR A 123 -7.53 -9.37 9.16
C THR A 123 -8.16 -10.68 9.66
N LEU A 124 -9.35 -10.56 10.27
CA LEU A 124 -10.21 -11.69 10.60
C LEU A 124 -11.34 -11.83 9.54
N ALA A 125 -10.97 -12.03 8.27
CA ALA A 125 -11.91 -12.16 7.15
C ALA A 125 -12.79 -10.90 6.99
N THR A 126 -12.17 -9.72 6.85
CA THR A 126 -12.90 -8.45 6.70
C THR A 126 -12.69 -7.81 5.34
N CYS A 127 -13.53 -6.83 5.00
CA CYS A 127 -13.39 -6.05 3.78
C CYS A 127 -12.60 -4.78 4.08
N LEU A 128 -11.61 -4.47 3.24
CA LEU A 128 -10.82 -3.25 3.32
C LEU A 128 -11.09 -2.33 2.14
N CYS A 129 -11.02 -1.02 2.38
CA CYS A 129 -11.11 -0.03 1.32
C CYS A 129 -10.02 1.02 1.47
N PHE A 130 -9.38 1.33 0.35
CA PHE A 130 -8.52 2.50 0.20
C PHE A 130 -9.38 3.59 -0.45
N GLN A 131 -9.63 4.66 0.29
CA GLN A 131 -10.48 5.76 -0.16
C GLN A 131 -9.80 6.52 -1.31
N SER A 132 -10.59 7.35 -1.99
CA SER A 132 -10.06 8.23 -3.02
C SER A 132 -8.95 9.13 -2.47
N HIS A 133 -7.88 9.28 -3.23
CA HIS A 133 -6.72 10.09 -2.87
C HIS A 133 -6.02 9.67 -1.55
N THR A 134 -6.17 8.43 -1.06
CA THR A 134 -5.45 7.98 0.15
C THR A 134 -3.93 8.15 0.00
N PHE A 135 -3.39 7.82 -1.17
CA PHE A 135 -1.99 8.10 -1.56
C PHE A 135 -1.96 9.12 -2.69
N GLU A 136 -1.82 10.40 -2.34
CA GLU A 136 -1.77 11.48 -3.32
C GLU A 136 -0.37 12.09 -3.44
N HIS A 137 0.07 12.38 -4.66
CA HIS A 137 1.36 13.02 -4.95
C HIS A 137 2.55 12.25 -4.37
N THR A 138 2.48 10.91 -4.41
CA THR A 138 3.63 10.08 -4.06
C THR A 138 4.66 10.16 -5.18
N HIS A 139 5.79 10.82 -4.91
CA HIS A 139 6.82 11.08 -5.90
C HIS A 139 8.13 10.39 -5.53
N GLN A 140 8.94 10.15 -6.56
CA GLN A 140 10.29 9.64 -6.41
C GLN A 140 11.26 10.81 -6.53
N ILE A 141 12.30 10.81 -5.70
CA ILE A 141 13.43 11.70 -5.92
C ILE A 141 14.08 11.29 -7.25
N HIS A 142 14.47 12.25 -8.08
CA HIS A 142 15.01 12.01 -9.43
C HIS A 142 16.06 10.89 -9.43
N GLU A 143 16.00 9.99 -10.43
CA GLU A 143 16.91 8.83 -10.60
C GLU A 143 16.86 7.74 -9.50
N SER A 144 15.91 7.80 -8.56
CA SER A 144 15.82 6.79 -7.50
C SER A 144 15.58 5.38 -8.02
N ARG A 145 16.34 4.41 -7.48
CA ARG A 145 16.29 2.99 -7.87
C ARG A 145 15.94 2.08 -6.71
N ASN A 146 15.51 0.85 -6.99
CA ASN A 146 15.15 -0.16 -6.00
C ASN A 146 14.13 0.30 -4.94
N ILE A 147 13.26 1.25 -5.28
CA ILE A 147 12.13 1.63 -4.42
C ILE A 147 11.14 0.46 -4.37
N ARG A 148 10.71 0.08 -3.17
CA ARG A 148 9.72 -0.99 -2.98
C ARG A 148 8.54 -0.47 -2.17
N ILE A 149 7.36 -0.48 -2.78
CA ILE A 149 6.08 -0.21 -2.14
C ILE A 149 5.35 -1.54 -2.05
N LEU A 150 5.10 -2.03 -0.84
CA LEU A 150 4.52 -3.35 -0.60
C LEU A 150 3.22 -3.23 0.19
N PHE A 151 2.16 -3.86 -0.32
CA PHE A 151 0.90 -4.07 0.37
C PHE A 151 0.69 -5.59 0.49
N THR A 152 0.80 -6.14 1.70
CA THR A 152 0.53 -7.55 1.98
C THR A 152 -0.73 -7.65 2.82
N LEU A 153 -1.80 -8.21 2.28
CA LEU A 153 -3.14 -8.15 2.85
C LEU A 153 -3.74 -9.55 2.98
N ASN A 154 -3.69 -10.13 4.17
CA ASN A 154 -4.02 -11.54 4.38
C ASN A 154 -5.39 -11.73 5.05
N ASN A 155 -6.03 -12.85 4.73
CA ASN A 155 -7.34 -13.26 5.23
C ASN A 155 -8.42 -12.18 5.02
N LEU A 156 -8.52 -11.60 3.83
CA LEU A 156 -9.53 -10.63 3.42
C LEU A 156 -10.77 -11.32 2.85
N ARG A 157 -11.94 -10.71 3.06
CA ARG A 157 -13.15 -11.02 2.26
C ARG A 157 -13.28 -10.17 1.01
N GLY A 158 -12.67 -8.99 1.02
CA GLY A 158 -12.69 -8.08 -0.12
C GLY A 158 -11.74 -6.90 0.08
N LEU A 159 -11.32 -6.34 -1.05
CA LEU A 159 -10.43 -5.19 -1.11
C LEU A 159 -10.90 -4.28 -2.25
N SER A 160 -11.17 -3.02 -1.94
CA SER A 160 -11.48 -2.03 -2.97
C SER A 160 -10.47 -0.89 -2.94
N PHE A 161 -9.90 -0.60 -4.10
CA PHE A 161 -9.18 0.64 -4.35
C PHE A 161 -10.14 1.60 -5.04
N PHE A 162 -10.61 2.60 -4.29
CA PHE A 162 -11.55 3.58 -4.83
C PHE A 162 -10.88 4.53 -5.81
N THR A 163 -11.73 5.29 -6.50
CA THR A 163 -11.29 6.20 -7.56
C THR A 163 -10.11 7.06 -7.12
N ASN A 164 -9.02 7.10 -7.89
CA ASN A 164 -7.81 7.87 -7.56
C ASN A 164 -7.10 7.50 -6.24
N ALA A 165 -7.23 6.26 -5.75
CA ALA A 165 -6.55 5.81 -4.53
C ALA A 165 -5.02 6.03 -4.56
N PHE A 166 -4.38 5.80 -5.71
CA PHE A 166 -2.94 6.05 -5.96
C PHE A 166 -2.68 7.26 -6.89
N SER A 167 -3.45 8.34 -6.72
CA SER A 167 -3.32 9.55 -7.54
C SER A 167 -1.87 10.06 -7.59
N ASN A 168 -1.32 10.18 -8.80
CA ASN A 168 0.04 10.67 -9.05
C ASN A 168 1.16 9.87 -8.35
N LEU A 169 0.93 8.60 -7.97
CA LEU A 169 2.01 7.67 -7.64
C LEU A 169 2.76 7.32 -8.92
N SER A 170 4.02 7.73 -9.03
CA SER A 170 4.87 7.43 -10.19
C SER A 170 6.02 6.48 -9.84
N LEU A 171 6.20 5.41 -10.63
CA LEU A 171 7.42 4.63 -10.66
C LEU A 171 8.21 5.00 -11.93
N ASN A 172 9.45 5.45 -11.76
CA ASN A 172 10.29 6.04 -12.81
C ASN A 172 11.61 5.28 -13.04
N HIS A 173 11.77 4.06 -12.54
CA HIS A 173 12.92 3.19 -12.83
C HIS A 173 12.51 1.71 -12.91
N THR A 174 13.16 0.91 -13.78
CA THR A 174 12.82 -0.51 -14.00
C THR A 174 12.98 -1.41 -12.77
N GLU A 175 13.85 -1.02 -11.85
CA GLU A 175 14.07 -1.69 -10.56
C GLU A 175 13.05 -1.30 -9.48
N ASN A 176 12.22 -0.27 -9.73
CA ASN A 176 11.21 0.17 -8.76
C ASN A 176 9.96 -0.71 -8.88
N GLN A 177 9.38 -1.06 -7.73
CA GLN A 177 8.33 -2.06 -7.64
C GLN A 177 7.17 -1.59 -6.76
N LEU A 178 5.95 -1.76 -7.26
CA LEU A 178 4.74 -1.84 -6.45
C LEU A 178 4.30 -3.29 -6.39
N THR A 179 4.12 -3.82 -5.19
CA THR A 179 3.70 -5.21 -4.97
C THR A 179 2.45 -5.22 -4.11
N ILE A 180 1.37 -5.80 -4.62
CA ILE A 180 0.13 -6.03 -3.87
C ILE A 180 -0.06 -7.55 -3.77
N LEU A 181 0.01 -8.05 -2.55
CA LEU A 181 -0.10 -9.46 -2.21
C LEU A 181 -1.33 -9.68 -1.36
N SER A 182 -2.07 -10.75 -1.63
CA SER A 182 -3.10 -11.21 -0.71
C SER A 182 -3.09 -12.72 -0.66
N ASP A 183 -2.82 -13.29 0.50
CA ASP A 183 -2.99 -14.71 0.74
C ASP A 183 -4.26 -14.94 1.57
N ASN A 184 -5.17 -15.73 1.02
CA ASN A 184 -6.41 -16.12 1.68
C ASN A 184 -6.49 -17.64 1.67
N PRO A 185 -6.83 -18.26 2.81
CA PRO A 185 -6.95 -19.70 2.88
C PRO A 185 -7.99 -20.20 1.87
N ILE A 186 -7.72 -21.36 1.28
CA ILE A 186 -8.51 -21.98 0.19
C ILE A 186 -10.02 -22.10 0.53
N ASN A 187 -10.37 -22.08 1.82
CA ASN A 187 -11.74 -22.25 2.31
C ASN A 187 -12.50 -20.93 2.54
N ASP A 188 -11.89 -19.76 2.35
CA ASP A 188 -12.58 -18.47 2.44
C ASP A 188 -13.33 -18.19 1.11
N PRO A 189 -14.62 -17.79 1.12
CA PRO A 189 -15.35 -17.38 -0.10
C PRO A 189 -14.52 -16.43 -0.96
N ASN A 190 -14.52 -16.68 -2.27
CA ASN A 190 -13.74 -15.99 -3.28
C ASN A 190 -13.59 -14.47 -3.01
N PRO A 191 -12.44 -14.02 -2.46
CA PRO A 191 -12.27 -12.61 -2.11
C PRO A 191 -12.31 -11.77 -3.38
N ILE A 192 -13.01 -10.64 -3.32
CA ILE A 192 -13.13 -9.73 -4.47
C ILE A 192 -12.16 -8.57 -4.28
N ILE A 193 -11.25 -8.42 -5.24
CA ILE A 193 -10.36 -7.27 -5.33
C ILE A 193 -10.86 -6.37 -6.48
N ASN A 194 -11.31 -5.16 -6.15
CA ASN A 194 -11.85 -4.20 -7.09
C ASN A 194 -10.89 -3.00 -7.27
N PHE A 195 -10.61 -2.67 -8.52
CA PHE A 195 -9.92 -1.44 -8.91
C PHE A 195 -10.90 -0.52 -9.63
N GLU A 196 -11.33 0.55 -8.96
CA GLU A 196 -12.21 1.58 -9.56
C GLU A 196 -11.46 2.47 -10.56
N LYS A 197 -12.19 3.39 -11.20
CA LYS A 197 -11.66 4.37 -12.15
C LYS A 197 -10.40 5.09 -11.61
N GLU A 198 -9.32 5.15 -12.40
CA GLU A 198 -8.06 5.83 -12.08
C GLU A 198 -7.43 5.47 -10.72
N SER A 199 -7.90 4.37 -10.09
CA SER A 199 -7.41 3.91 -8.79
C SER A 199 -5.99 3.35 -8.87
N PHE A 200 -5.56 2.91 -10.06
CA PHE A 200 -4.26 2.32 -10.31
C PHE A 200 -3.21 3.39 -10.62
N PRO A 201 -1.97 3.26 -10.13
CA PRO A 201 -0.93 4.28 -10.31
C PRO A 201 -0.47 4.44 -11.77
N SER A 202 0.02 5.63 -12.12
CA SER A 202 0.72 5.85 -13.39
C SER A 202 2.17 5.39 -13.29
N ILE A 203 2.64 4.63 -14.28
CA ILE A 203 4.02 4.12 -14.26
C ILE A 203 4.72 4.47 -15.55
N ASN A 204 5.84 5.16 -15.40
CA ASN A 204 6.71 5.51 -16.52
C ASN A 204 7.75 4.40 -16.75
N SER A 205 8.29 3.82 -15.67
CA SER A 205 9.06 2.58 -15.73
C SER A 205 9.09 1.89 -14.37
N GLY A 206 9.09 0.56 -14.37
CA GLY A 206 9.02 -0.24 -13.15
C GLY A 206 8.15 -1.48 -13.32
N LEU A 207 7.85 -2.10 -12.18
CA LEU A 207 7.10 -3.35 -12.10
C LEU A 207 5.91 -3.20 -11.17
N ILE A 208 4.77 -3.76 -11.59
CA ILE A 208 3.70 -4.10 -10.65
C ILE A 208 3.56 -5.61 -10.57
N LEU A 209 3.60 -6.11 -9.35
CA LEU A 209 3.29 -7.49 -9.03
C LEU A 209 1.96 -7.53 -8.27
N LEU A 210 0.96 -8.19 -8.83
CA LEU A 210 -0.28 -8.53 -8.16
C LEU A 210 -0.32 -10.06 -8.00
N ASN A 211 -0.14 -10.54 -6.79
CA ASN A 211 -0.18 -11.97 -6.51
C ASN A 211 -1.22 -12.22 -5.41
N PHE A 212 -2.28 -12.90 -5.78
CA PHE A 212 -3.41 -13.15 -4.90
C PHE A 212 -3.60 -14.66 -4.72
N SER A 213 -4.43 -15.09 -3.78
CA SER A 213 -4.70 -16.51 -3.58
C SER A 213 -5.55 -17.09 -4.71
N SER A 214 -5.46 -18.41 -4.94
CA SER A 214 -6.12 -19.16 -6.02
C SER A 214 -7.65 -19.15 -5.97
N THR A 215 -8.24 -18.50 -4.97
CA THR A 215 -9.68 -18.27 -4.76
C THR A 215 -10.12 -16.84 -5.12
N THR A 216 -9.18 -15.94 -5.43
CA THR A 216 -9.44 -14.51 -5.60
C THR A 216 -10.10 -14.19 -6.95
N VAL A 217 -11.04 -13.25 -6.91
CA VAL A 217 -11.63 -12.60 -8.10
C VAL A 217 -11.11 -11.16 -8.16
N VAL A 218 -10.41 -10.83 -9.24
CA VAL A 218 -9.90 -9.47 -9.50
C VAL A 218 -10.75 -8.80 -10.57
N LYS A 219 -11.24 -7.58 -10.30
CA LYS A 219 -12.06 -6.80 -11.21
C LYS A 219 -11.44 -5.43 -11.46
N PHE A 220 -11.41 -5.03 -12.72
CA PHE A 220 -11.00 -3.70 -13.16
C PHE A 220 -12.19 -2.96 -13.75
N GLU A 221 -12.49 -1.78 -13.22
CA GLU A 221 -13.52 -0.90 -13.78
C GLU A 221 -13.02 -0.12 -14.99
N GLN A 222 -13.94 0.52 -15.70
CA GLN A 222 -13.63 1.34 -16.86
C GLN A 222 -12.68 2.49 -16.47
N ASN A 223 -11.58 2.62 -17.22
CA ASN A 223 -10.52 3.61 -16.97
C ASN A 223 -9.84 3.46 -15.59
N SER A 224 -9.87 2.28 -14.96
CA SER A 224 -9.13 2.02 -13.72
C SER A 224 -7.61 2.22 -13.86
N LEU A 225 -7.08 2.03 -15.06
CA LEU A 225 -5.70 2.32 -15.44
C LEU A 225 -5.57 3.75 -16.00
N GLN A 226 -4.59 4.51 -15.54
CA GLN A 226 -4.35 5.88 -16.01
C GLN A 226 -3.84 5.89 -17.46
N ASN A 227 -4.36 6.81 -18.28
CA ASN A 227 -4.08 6.91 -19.73
C ASN A 227 -2.68 7.40 -20.12
N ASN A 228 -1.81 7.68 -19.15
CA ASN A 228 -0.52 8.29 -19.40
C ASN A 228 0.49 7.26 -19.93
N TYR A 229 1.22 7.71 -20.95
CA TYR A 229 2.16 6.95 -21.77
C TYR A 229 3.23 6.27 -20.92
N LEU A 230 3.28 4.93 -20.90
CA LEU A 230 4.49 4.07 -20.86
C LEU A 230 4.11 2.62 -20.46
N THR A 231 5.02 1.68 -20.73
CA THR A 231 4.79 0.22 -20.70
C THR A 231 4.65 -0.32 -19.28
N TYR A 232 3.45 -0.83 -18.94
CA TYR A 232 3.20 -1.53 -17.68
C TYR A 232 3.66 -2.99 -17.80
N LYS A 233 4.51 -3.45 -16.89
CA LYS A 233 4.63 -4.90 -16.62
C LYS A 233 3.78 -5.22 -15.40
N ILE A 234 2.65 -5.86 -15.63
CA ILE A 234 1.75 -6.31 -14.57
C ILE A 234 1.80 -7.82 -14.54
N TYR A 235 2.27 -8.38 -13.43
CA TYR A 235 2.26 -9.82 -13.21
C TYR A 235 1.06 -10.16 -12.34
N LEU A 236 0.19 -11.01 -12.86
CA LEU A 236 -0.98 -11.54 -12.20
C LEU A 236 -0.69 -13.00 -11.86
N LYS A 237 -0.63 -13.32 -10.57
CA LYS A 237 -0.26 -14.65 -10.11
C LYS A 237 -1.30 -15.26 -9.17
N ASP A 238 -1.55 -16.56 -9.35
CA ASP A 238 -2.35 -17.42 -8.47
C ASP A 238 -3.82 -16.94 -8.32
N ILE A 239 -4.49 -16.50 -9.39
CA ILE A 239 -5.85 -15.88 -9.32
C ILE A 239 -6.93 -16.79 -9.93
N THR A 240 -8.11 -16.90 -9.30
CA THR A 240 -9.25 -17.63 -9.91
C THR A 240 -9.77 -16.93 -11.16
N LEU A 241 -10.14 -15.66 -11.04
CA LEU A 241 -10.77 -14.91 -12.12
C LEU A 241 -10.19 -13.51 -12.19
N VAL A 242 -9.81 -13.10 -13.40
CA VAL A 242 -9.48 -11.71 -13.70
C VAL A 242 -10.49 -11.16 -14.70
N ASP A 243 -11.24 -10.13 -14.33
CA ASP A 243 -12.16 -9.42 -15.21
C ASP A 243 -11.52 -8.16 -15.80
N LEU A 244 -11.13 -8.25 -17.08
CA LEU A 244 -10.56 -7.16 -17.89
C LEU A 244 -11.58 -6.59 -18.88
N SER A 245 -12.85 -7.03 -18.84
CA SER A 245 -13.84 -6.74 -19.90
C SER A 245 -14.21 -5.26 -20.02
N LEU A 246 -14.00 -4.46 -18.96
CA LEU A 246 -14.29 -3.03 -18.93
C LEU A 246 -13.07 -2.14 -19.24
N LEU A 247 -11.87 -2.72 -19.42
CA LEU A 247 -10.67 -1.96 -19.74
C LEU A 247 -10.65 -1.51 -21.21
N ASN A 248 -10.06 -0.34 -21.47
CA ASN A 248 -9.93 0.20 -22.83
C ASN A 248 -8.93 -0.63 -23.65
N PHE A 249 -9.42 -1.26 -24.74
CA PHE A 249 -8.64 -2.12 -25.64
C PHE A 249 -7.32 -1.52 -26.14
N ASN A 250 -7.31 -0.23 -26.46
CA ASN A 250 -6.14 0.41 -27.05
C ASN A 250 -4.98 0.50 -26.04
N LEU A 251 -5.29 0.62 -24.74
CA LEU A 251 -4.29 0.55 -23.67
C LEU A 251 -3.72 -0.87 -23.55
N LEU A 252 -4.59 -1.89 -23.55
CA LEU A 252 -4.19 -3.30 -23.44
C LEU A 252 -3.23 -3.71 -24.55
N LYS A 253 -3.52 -3.35 -25.81
CA LYS A 253 -2.75 -3.83 -26.97
C LYS A 253 -1.40 -3.14 -27.18
N THR A 254 -1.28 -1.86 -26.80
CA THR A 254 -0.11 -1.04 -27.20
C THR A 254 0.79 -0.63 -26.04
N LYS A 255 0.30 -0.70 -24.80
CA LYS A 255 0.99 -0.12 -23.63
C LYS A 255 1.03 -1.02 -22.40
N MET A 256 0.38 -2.18 -22.40
CA MET A 256 0.28 -3.03 -21.21
C MET A 256 0.79 -4.45 -21.50
N ASN A 257 1.89 -4.84 -20.86
CA ASN A 257 2.37 -6.21 -20.84
C ASN A 257 1.83 -6.88 -19.57
N ILE A 258 0.71 -7.58 -19.71
CA ILE A 258 0.15 -8.40 -18.63
C ILE A 258 0.72 -9.81 -18.76
N HIS A 259 1.34 -10.28 -17.69
CA HIS A 259 1.81 -11.65 -17.56
C HIS A 259 0.87 -12.40 -16.62
N PHE A 260 0.34 -13.53 -17.08
CA PHE A 260 -0.50 -14.41 -16.29
C PHE A 260 0.32 -15.62 -15.85
N ASP A 261 0.35 -15.89 -14.56
CA ASP A 261 0.94 -17.09 -13.96
C ASP A 261 -0.10 -17.74 -13.07
N TYR A 262 -0.49 -18.99 -13.33
CA TYR A 262 -1.56 -19.68 -12.60
C TYR A 262 -2.89 -18.88 -12.46
N VAL A 263 -3.37 -18.29 -13.55
CA VAL A 263 -4.70 -17.65 -13.60
C VAL A 263 -5.72 -18.59 -14.24
N PHE A 264 -6.77 -18.97 -13.51
CA PHE A 264 -7.72 -19.99 -13.97
C PHE A 264 -8.66 -19.49 -15.08
N TYR A 265 -9.13 -18.25 -14.97
CA TYR A 265 -10.04 -17.67 -15.96
C TYR A 265 -9.77 -16.17 -16.17
N VAL A 266 -9.70 -15.75 -17.43
CA VAL A 266 -9.60 -14.35 -17.82
C VAL A 266 -10.86 -13.98 -18.60
N LYS A 267 -11.67 -13.08 -18.04
CA LYS A 267 -12.82 -12.50 -18.74
C LYS A 267 -12.36 -11.26 -19.49
N THR A 268 -12.55 -11.26 -20.79
CA THR A 268 -12.14 -10.17 -21.67
C THR A 268 -13.08 -10.08 -22.86
N ASN A 269 -13.32 -8.87 -23.35
CA ASN A 269 -14.03 -8.65 -24.62
C ASN A 269 -13.09 -8.76 -25.84
N TYR A 270 -11.85 -9.17 -25.61
CA TYR A 270 -10.75 -9.10 -26.56
C TYR A 270 -10.05 -10.44 -26.69
N LYS A 271 -9.47 -10.71 -27.87
CA LYS A 271 -8.55 -11.84 -28.03
C LYS A 271 -7.22 -11.44 -27.38
N ILE A 272 -6.86 -12.13 -26.30
CA ILE A 272 -5.56 -12.04 -25.61
C ILE A 272 -4.68 -13.18 -26.10
#